data_AF-A0A1I0TY62-F1
#
_entry.id   AF-A0A1I0TY62-F1
#
_cell.length_a   1.000
_cell.length_b   1.000
_cell.length_c   1.000
_cell.angle_alpha   90.00
_cell.angle_beta   90.00
_cell.angle_gamma   90.00
#
_symmetry.space_group_name_H-M   'P 1'
#
loop_
_entity.id
_entity.type
_entity.pdbx_description
1 polymer ?
#
loop_
_entity_poly.entity_id
_entity_poly.type
_entity_poly.pdbx_seq_one_letter_code
_entity_poly.pdbx_strand_id
1 'polypeptide(L)'
;MEQMIKEYAKRLKLSWIPANYHTIHAETNEEFLLKLFEREVQHQDERRINLLLKQATLPKIPNKPYDWREIQLAPGITKDYILEGEFTKNQENLIFYGGVGTGKTFLSTLIALNLMKKQGKR
;
A
#
# COMPACT_ATOMS: atom_id res chain seq x y z
N MET A 1 26.08 24.06 4.87
CA MET A 1 24.75 23.75 5.46
C MET A 1 24.10 22.54 4.81
N GLU A 2 23.96 22.49 3.48
CA GLU A 2 23.38 21.33 2.76
C GLU A 2 24.04 19.98 3.10
N GLN A 3 25.37 19.96 3.27
CA GLN A 3 26.10 18.74 3.62
C GLN A 3 25.74 18.20 5.01
N MET A 4 25.54 19.09 6.00
CA MET A 4 25.10 18.71 7.34
C MET A 4 23.65 18.21 7.34
N ILE A 5 22.77 18.84 6.53
CA ILE A 5 21.39 18.40 6.35
C ILE A 5 21.36 16.98 5.78
N LYS A 6 22.18 16.68 4.76
CA LYS A 6 22.30 15.33 4.18
C LYS A 6 22.80 14.30 5.20
N GLU A 7 23.77 14.67 6.03
CA GLU A 7 24.35 13.79 7.03
C GLU A 7 23.36 13.46 8.17
N TYR A 8 22.68 14.49 8.71
CA TYR A 8 21.63 14.28 9.72
C TYR A 8 20.42 13.54 9.14
N ALA A 9 20.00 13.87 7.92
CA ALA A 9 18.92 13.16 7.24
C ALA A 9 19.25 11.67 7.06
N LYS A 10 20.49 11.34 6.66
CA LYS A 10 20.95 9.95 6.55
C LYS A 10 20.91 9.22 7.90
N ARG A 11 21.31 9.88 8.99
CA ARG A 11 21.26 9.30 10.35
C ARG A 11 19.83 9.07 10.82
N LEU A 12 18.91 9.97 10.45
CA LEU A 12 17.48 9.88 10.75
C LEU A 12 16.70 9.00 9.75
N LYS A 13 17.38 8.39 8.77
CA LYS A 13 16.78 7.59 7.67
C LYS A 13 15.78 8.37 6.80
N LEU A 14 15.90 9.69 6.75
CA LEU A 14 15.07 10.57 5.93
C LEU A 14 15.60 10.52 4.49
N SER A 15 14.86 9.80 3.64
CA SER A 15 15.31 9.45 2.29
C SER A 15 14.98 10.54 1.27
N TRP A 16 13.87 11.23 1.48
CA TRP A 16 13.27 12.15 0.53
C TRP A 16 13.66 13.60 0.81
N ILE A 17 13.69 13.97 2.09
CA ILE A 17 14.06 15.30 2.58
C ILE A 17 15.38 15.83 2.00
N PRO A 18 16.53 15.13 2.06
CA PRO A 18 17.81 15.69 1.62
C PRO A 18 17.89 15.98 0.11
N ALA A 19 16.97 15.44 -0.70
CA ALA A 19 16.90 15.68 -2.14
C ALA A 19 15.85 16.76 -2.51
N ASN A 20 14.79 16.91 -1.72
CA ASN A 20 13.62 17.69 -2.11
C ASN A 20 13.23 18.82 -1.13
N TYR A 21 14.00 19.05 -0.05
CA TYR A 21 13.66 20.10 0.92
C TYR A 21 13.58 21.50 0.30
N HIS A 22 14.31 21.75 -0.79
CA HIS A 22 14.26 23.01 -1.53
C HIS A 22 12.97 23.24 -2.34
N THR A 23 12.20 22.19 -2.62
CA THR A 23 10.99 22.29 -3.46
C THR A 23 9.74 22.67 -2.66
N ILE A 24 9.86 22.79 -1.33
CA ILE A 24 8.74 23.12 -0.45
C ILE A 24 8.69 24.63 -0.24
N HIS A 25 7.58 25.23 -0.66
CA HIS A 25 7.26 26.62 -0.36
C HIS A 25 6.20 26.68 0.74
N ALA A 26 6.48 27.48 1.76
CA ALA A 26 5.60 27.72 2.90
C ALA A 26 5.83 29.14 3.42
N GLU A 27 4.78 29.75 3.98
CA GLU A 27 4.83 31.13 4.46
C GLU A 27 5.41 31.21 5.87
N THR A 28 5.33 30.11 6.62
CA THR A 28 5.85 29.99 7.99
C THR A 28 6.78 28.79 8.13
N ASN A 29 7.69 28.87 9.11
CA ASN A 29 8.61 27.78 9.44
C ASN A 29 7.86 26.51 9.90
N GLU A 30 6.72 26.67 10.60
CA GLU A 30 5.89 25.56 11.06
C GLU A 30 5.24 24.83 9.89
N GLU A 31 4.68 25.57 8.94
CA GLU A 31 4.09 25.01 7.73
C GLU A 31 5.14 24.33 6.84
N PHE A 32 6.34 24.90 6.76
CA PHE A 32 7.47 24.28 6.07
C PHE A 32 7.80 22.90 6.67
N LEU A 33 7.95 22.84 7.99
CA LEU A 33 8.24 21.59 8.71
C LEU A 33 7.11 20.56 8.53
N LEU A 34 5.85 20.99 8.62
CA LEU A 34 4.70 20.11 8.42
C LEU A 34 4.70 19.48 7.04
N LYS A 35 4.82 20.31 5.98
CA LYS A 35 4.88 19.83 4.59
C LYS A 35 6.08 18.91 4.34
N LEU A 36 7.22 19.20 4.98
CA LEU A 36 8.43 18.39 4.89
C LEU A 36 8.22 16.99 5.47
N PHE A 37 7.63 16.91 6.67
CA PHE A 37 7.34 15.62 7.31
C PHE A 37 6.26 14.84 6.56
N GLU A 38 5.20 15.51 6.11
CA GLU A 38 4.12 14.85 5.36
C GLU A 38 4.66 14.16 4.10
N ARG A 39 5.52 14.85 3.33
CA ARG A 39 6.13 14.29 2.13
C ARG A 39 7.10 13.13 2.42
N GLU A 40 7.87 13.22 3.50
CA GLU A 40 8.75 12.12 3.90
C GLU A 40 7.94 10.88 4.32
N VAL A 41 6.87 11.05 5.09
CA VAL A 41 5.99 9.95 5.49
C VAL A 41 5.36 9.30 4.26
N GLN A 42 4.81 10.09 3.34
CA GLN A 42 4.25 9.59 2.07
C GLN A 42 5.29 8.78 1.29
N HIS A 43 6.52 9.28 1.17
CA HIS A 43 7.59 8.58 0.46
C HIS A 43 8.02 7.28 1.15
N GLN A 44 8.05 7.26 2.49
CA GLN A 44 8.33 6.03 3.25
C GLN A 44 7.23 4.98 3.07
N ASP A 45 5.97 5.38 3.09
CA ASP A 45 4.82 4.51 2.83
C ASP A 45 4.86 3.93 1.41
N GLU A 46 5.10 4.77 0.41
CA GLU A 46 5.26 4.33 -0.97
C GLU A 46 6.41 3.34 -1.13
N ARG A 47 7.56 3.61 -0.49
CA ARG A 47 8.71 2.72 -0.51
C ARG A 47 8.40 1.38 0.14
N ARG A 48 7.71 1.39 1.30
CA ARG A 48 7.29 0.17 2.02
C ARG A 48 6.34 -0.66 1.16
N ILE A 49 5.31 -0.03 0.58
CA ILE A 49 4.36 -0.70 -0.33
C ILE A 49 5.11 -1.27 -1.54
N ASN A 50 5.99 -0.51 -2.18
CA ASN A 50 6.76 -0.98 -3.33
C ASN A 50 7.67 -2.17 -3.00
N LEU A 51 8.28 -2.21 -1.81
CA LEU A 51 9.06 -3.36 -1.35
C LEU A 51 8.19 -4.59 -1.15
N LEU A 52 7.03 -4.45 -0.49
CA LEU A 52 6.07 -5.54 -0.32
C LEU A 52 5.57 -6.08 -1.67
N LEU A 53 5.25 -5.19 -2.61
CA LEU A 53 4.82 -5.56 -3.97
C LEU A 53 5.92 -6.31 -4.73
N LYS A 54 7.18 -5.87 -4.61
CA LYS A 54 8.32 -6.56 -5.22
C LYS A 54 8.53 -7.96 -4.63
N GLN A 55 8.39 -8.12 -3.32
CA GLN A 55 8.53 -9.41 -2.65
C GLN A 55 7.38 -10.37 -2.99
N ALA A 56 6.16 -9.84 -3.10
CA ALA A 56 4.97 -10.64 -3.35
C ALA A 56 4.95 -11.32 -4.73
N THR A 57 5.82 -10.92 -5.67
CA THR A 57 5.95 -11.51 -7.01
C THR A 57 4.60 -11.69 -7.72
N LEU A 58 3.69 -10.75 -7.48
CA LEU A 58 2.32 -10.83 -7.97
C LEU A 58 2.30 -10.63 -9.50
N PRO A 59 1.43 -11.33 -10.23
CA PRO A 59 1.24 -11.09 -11.66
C PRO A 59 0.85 -9.63 -11.91
N LYS A 60 1.32 -9.06 -13.04
CA LYS A 60 0.94 -7.70 -13.45
C LYS A 60 -0.56 -7.66 -13.71
N ILE A 61 -1.29 -7.04 -12.80
CA ILE A 61 -2.74 -6.89 -12.92
C ILE A 61 -3.07 -5.57 -13.62
N PRO A 62 -4.03 -5.53 -14.55
CA PRO A 62 -4.60 -4.26 -14.99
C PRO A 62 -5.27 -3.54 -13.81
N ASN A 63 -5.17 -2.21 -13.75
CA ASN A 63 -5.78 -1.38 -12.71
C ASN A 63 -7.31 -1.26 -12.94
N LYS A 64 -7.99 -2.40 -13.02
CA LYS A 64 -9.43 -2.51 -13.27
C LYS A 64 -10.11 -3.12 -12.03
N PRO A 65 -11.27 -2.59 -11.61
CA PRO A 65 -12.05 -3.21 -10.55
C PRO A 65 -12.53 -4.60 -10.97
N TYR A 66 -12.56 -5.54 -10.03
CA TYR A 66 -13.19 -6.85 -10.23
C TYR A 66 -14.71 -6.70 -10.26
N ASP A 67 -15.40 -7.38 -11.18
CA ASP A 67 -16.86 -7.44 -11.18
C ASP A 67 -17.36 -8.55 -10.24
N TRP A 68 -18.01 -8.16 -9.15
CA TRP A 68 -18.49 -9.09 -8.12
C TRP A 68 -19.82 -9.76 -8.49
N ARG A 69 -20.46 -9.41 -9.61
CA ARG A 69 -21.80 -9.90 -9.97
C ARG A 69 -21.88 -11.41 -10.15
N GLU A 70 -20.81 -12.04 -10.62
CA GLU A 70 -20.75 -13.49 -10.85
C GLU A 70 -20.17 -14.29 -9.68
N ILE A 71 -19.81 -13.62 -8.57
CA ILE A 71 -19.29 -14.31 -7.39
C ILE A 71 -20.45 -14.76 -6.51
N GLN A 72 -20.52 -16.07 -6.28
CA GLN A 72 -21.31 -16.63 -5.19
C GLN A 72 -20.44 -16.70 -3.93
N LEU A 73 -20.80 -15.91 -2.92
CA LEU A 73 -20.17 -15.96 -1.61
C LEU A 73 -20.83 -17.05 -0.75
N ALA A 74 -20.02 -17.75 0.05
CA ALA A 74 -20.55 -18.73 0.99
C ALA A 74 -21.41 -18.04 2.07
N PRO A 75 -22.40 -18.74 2.66
CA PRO A 75 -23.20 -18.20 3.75
C PRO A 75 -22.31 -17.70 4.89
N GLY A 76 -22.48 -16.43 5.28
CA GLY A 76 -21.70 -15.79 6.35
C GLY A 76 -20.43 -15.06 5.88
N ILE A 77 -20.01 -15.22 4.63
CA ILE A 77 -18.89 -14.44 4.06
C ILE A 77 -19.46 -13.24 3.32
N THR A 78 -19.09 -12.04 3.76
CA THR A 78 -19.45 -10.79 3.07
C THR A 78 -18.29 -10.31 2.20
N LYS A 79 -18.60 -9.44 1.24
CA LYS A 79 -17.56 -8.78 0.43
C LYS A 79 -16.59 -7.98 1.31
N ASP A 80 -17.11 -7.31 2.34
CA ASP A 80 -16.32 -6.51 3.26
C ASP A 80 -15.39 -7.38 4.11
N TYR A 81 -15.85 -8.56 4.55
CA TYR A 81 -15.00 -9.55 5.25
C TYR A 81 -13.71 -9.87 4.47
N ILE A 82 -13.84 -10.05 3.15
CA ILE A 82 -12.73 -10.33 2.25
C ILE A 82 -11.86 -9.08 2.03
N LEU A 83 -12.46 -7.92 1.80
CA LEU A 83 -11.74 -6.68 1.48
C LEU A 83 -11.07 -6.02 2.70
N GLU A 84 -11.59 -6.24 3.90
CA GLU A 84 -10.96 -5.85 5.16
C GLU A 84 -9.91 -6.87 5.64
N GLY A 85 -9.90 -8.05 5.03
CA GLY A 85 -8.94 -9.11 5.36
C GLY A 85 -9.18 -9.72 6.72
N GLU A 86 -10.43 -9.75 7.20
CA GLU A 86 -10.77 -10.30 8.50
C GLU A 86 -10.40 -11.79 8.62
N PHE A 87 -10.47 -12.54 7.51
CA PHE A 87 -9.97 -13.91 7.43
C PHE A 87 -8.51 -14.06 7.87
N THR A 88 -7.65 -13.05 7.64
CA THR A 88 -6.25 -13.09 8.09
C THR A 88 -6.11 -12.93 9.60
N LYS A 89 -7.02 -12.17 10.22
CA LYS A 89 -7.06 -11.99 11.68
C LYS A 89 -7.60 -13.24 12.37
N ASN A 90 -8.60 -13.86 11.75
CA ASN A 90 -9.25 -15.07 12.25
C ASN A 90 -8.48 -16.36 11.92
N GLN A 91 -7.32 -16.26 11.25
CA GLN A 91 -6.51 -17.39 10.79
C GLN A 91 -7.28 -18.37 9.89
N GLU A 92 -8.17 -17.84 9.07
CA GLU A 92 -9.00 -18.61 8.14
C GLU A 92 -8.42 -18.63 6.73
N ASN A 93 -8.66 -19.72 6.01
CA ASN A 93 -8.25 -19.88 4.62
C ASN A 93 -9.38 -19.46 3.67
N LEU A 94 -9.09 -18.56 2.74
CA LEU A 94 -10.02 -18.19 1.67
C LEU A 94 -9.77 -19.06 0.43
N ILE A 95 -10.75 -19.89 0.07
CA ILE A 95 -10.66 -20.81 -1.07
C ILE A 95 -11.54 -20.32 -2.22
N PHE A 96 -10.95 -20.16 -3.41
CA PHE A 96 -11.66 -19.77 -4.62
C PHE A 96 -11.96 -20.99 -5.49
N TYR A 97 -13.24 -21.24 -5.79
CA TYR A 97 -13.67 -22.34 -6.65
C TYR A 97 -14.44 -21.82 -7.88
N GLY A 98 -14.31 -22.50 -9.03
CA GLY A 98 -15.01 -22.14 -10.27
C GLY A 98 -14.26 -22.57 -11.54
N GLY A 99 -14.94 -22.51 -12.70
CA GLY A 99 -14.41 -22.92 -14.00
C GLY A 99 -13.13 -22.17 -14.45
N VAL A 100 -12.38 -22.71 -15.40
CA VAL A 100 -11.16 -22.06 -15.92
C VAL A 100 -11.52 -20.70 -16.54
N GLY A 101 -10.70 -19.67 -16.34
CA GLY A 101 -10.92 -18.33 -16.91
C GLY A 101 -11.87 -17.41 -16.13
N THR A 102 -12.49 -17.86 -15.04
CA THR A 102 -13.43 -17.06 -14.22
C THR A 102 -12.77 -16.00 -13.31
N GLY A 103 -11.52 -15.61 -13.59
CA GLY A 103 -10.86 -14.54 -12.83
C GLY A 103 -10.41 -14.89 -11.41
N LYS A 104 -10.38 -16.16 -10.98
CA LYS A 104 -9.93 -16.56 -9.62
C LYS A 104 -8.55 -16.01 -9.25
N THR A 105 -7.55 -16.20 -10.12
CA THR A 105 -6.19 -15.66 -9.92
C THR A 105 -6.18 -14.14 -9.91
N PHE A 106 -7.02 -13.52 -10.73
CA PHE A 106 -7.15 -12.07 -10.79
C PHE A 106 -7.76 -11.52 -9.48
N LEU A 107 -8.83 -12.14 -8.97
CA LEU A 107 -9.48 -11.79 -7.71
C LEU A 107 -8.55 -11.96 -6.50
N SER A 108 -7.89 -13.12 -6.38
CA SER A 108 -6.98 -13.38 -5.26
C SER A 108 -5.83 -12.38 -5.23
N THR A 109 -5.30 -12.02 -6.40
CA THR A 109 -4.23 -11.03 -6.51
C THR A 109 -4.73 -9.62 -6.18
N LEU A 110 -5.95 -9.24 -6.59
CA LEU A 110 -6.56 -7.95 -6.21
C LEU A 110 -6.81 -7.84 -4.70
N ILE A 111 -7.28 -8.91 -4.06
CA ILE A 111 -7.46 -8.96 -2.61
C ILE A 111 -6.10 -8.80 -1.93
N ALA A 112 -5.08 -9.55 -2.35
CA ALA A 112 -3.73 -9.43 -1.81
C ALA A 112 -3.18 -8.00 -1.93
N LEU A 113 -3.33 -7.36 -3.10
CA LEU A 113 -2.93 -5.96 -3.31
C LEU A 113 -3.66 -5.00 -2.38
N ASN A 114 -4.98 -5.17 -2.21
CA ASN A 114 -5.77 -4.33 -1.33
C ASN A 114 -5.32 -4.45 0.13
N LEU A 115 -5.08 -5.68 0.59
CA LEU A 115 -4.61 -5.95 1.94
C LEU A 115 -3.19 -5.40 2.18
N MET A 116 -2.27 -5.57 1.21
CA MET A 116 -0.93 -4.99 1.29
C MET A 116 -0.96 -3.46 1.37
N LYS A 117 -1.82 -2.80 0.58
CA LYS A 117 -2.00 -1.34 0.64
C LYS A 117 -2.58 -0.88 1.98
N LYS A 118 -3.54 -1.62 2.55
CA LYS A 118 -4.13 -1.29 3.86
C LYS A 118 -3.18 -1.54 5.02
N GLN A 119 -2.43 -2.64 5.01
CA GLN A 119 -1.45 -2.95 6.06
C GLN A 119 -0.19 -2.07 5.97
N GLY A 120 0.18 -1.61 4.78
CA GLY A 120 1.29 -0.66 4.61
C GLY A 120 1.05 0.71 5.24
N LYS A 121 -0.23 1.10 5.45
CA LYS A 121 -0.66 2.35 6.10
C LYS A 121 -0.81 2.26 7.63
N ARG A 122 -0.55 1.09 8.23
CA ARG A 122 -0.60 0.86 9.67
C ARG A 122 0.80 0.86 10.29
#